data_AF-A1S762-F1
#
_entry.id   AF-A1S762-F1
#
_cell.length_a   1.000
_cell.length_b   1.000
_cell.length_c   1.000
_cell.angle_alpha   90.00
_cell.angle_beta   90.00
_cell.angle_gamma   90.00
#
_symmetry.space_group_name_H-M   'P 1'
#
loop_
_entity.id
_entity.type
_entity.pdbx_description
1 polymer ?
#
loop_
_entity_poly.entity_id
_entity_poly.type
_entity_poly.pdbx_seq_one_letter_code
_entity_poly.pdbx_strand_id
1 'polypeptide(L)' 'MEITILLLLLLLVALHCLFGYKALCSEAKISQGQKCLWCALSLGLGPAGYYFYQGLIPCDMLGRD' A
#
# COMPACT_ATOMS: atom_id res chain seq x y z
N MET A 1 -24.17 7.59 -14.70
CA MET A 1 -23.71 6.19 -14.55
C MET A 1 -22.28 6.05 -15.04
N GLU A 2 -22.01 6.27 -16.33
CA GLU A 2 -20.66 6.28 -16.93
C GLU A 2 -19.66 7.19 -16.20
N ILE A 3 -20.00 8.46 -16.00
CA ILE A 3 -19.14 9.44 -15.31
C ILE A 3 -18.89 9.03 -13.84
N THR A 4 -19.90 8.46 -13.19
CA THR A 4 -19.79 7.98 -11.81
C THR A 4 -18.82 6.80 -11.71
N ILE A 5 -18.88 5.87 -12.66
CA ILE A 5 -17.97 4.72 -12.73
C ILE A 5 -16.53 5.20 -12.97
N LEU A 6 -16.33 6.15 -13.89
CA LEU A 6 -15.02 6.75 -14.13
C LEU A 6 -14.46 7.45 -12.88
N LEU A 7 -15.30 8.20 -12.15
CA LEU A 7 -14.91 8.83 -10.89
C LEU A 7 -14.49 7.80 -9.84
N LEU A 8 -15.28 6.73 -9.67
CA LEU A 8 -14.98 5.66 -8.72
C LEU A 8 -13.68 4.92 -9.09
N LEU A 9 -13.43 4.69 -10.39
CA LEU A 9 -12.17 4.15 -10.87
C LEU A 9 -10.98 5.06 -10.55
N LEU A 10 -11.11 6.36 -10.77
CA LEU A 10 -10.06 7.32 -10.43
C LEU A 10 -9.77 7.36 -8.93
N LEU A 11 -10.82 7.36 -8.09
CA LEU A 11 -10.69 7.29 -6.64
C LEU A 11 -10.03 5.98 -6.19
N LEU A 12 -10.38 4.86 -6.83
CA LEU A 12 -9.77 3.56 -6.55
C LEU A 12 -8.28 3.56 -6.90
N VAL A 13 -7.89 4.08 -8.06
CA VAL A 13 -6.47 4.21 -8.45
C VAL A 13 -5.74 5.12 -7.48
N ALA A 14 -6.32 6.26 -7.11
CA ALA A 14 -5.73 7.17 -6.13
C ALA A 14 -5.54 6.49 -4.76
N LEU A 15 -6.51 5.68 -4.33
CA LEU A 15 -6.42 4.90 -3.09
C LEU A 15 -5.25 3.90 -3.14
N HIS A 16 -5.11 3.16 -4.24
CA HIS A 16 -4.01 2.22 -4.43
C HIS A 16 -2.65 2.93 -4.39
N CYS A 17 -2.53 4.07 -5.08
CA CYS A 17 -1.33 4.91 -5.05
C CYS A 17 -1.00 5.40 -3.64
N LEU A 18 -2.01 5.81 -2.86
CA LEU A 18 -1.83 6.28 -1.48
C LEU A 18 -1.25 5.16 -0.60
N PHE A 19 -1.78 3.94 -0.71
CA PHE A 19 -1.27 2.79 0.05
C PHE A 19 0.14 2.36 -0.41
N GLY A 20 0.41 2.38 -1.72
CA GLY A 20 1.77 2.16 -2.24
C GLY A 20 2.77 3.20 -1.70
N TYR A 21 2.37 4.47 -1.67
CA TYR A 21 3.16 5.55 -1.10
C TYR A 21 3.42 5.34 0.41
N LYS A 22 2.39 4.97 1.19
CA LYS A 22 2.58 4.63 2.61
C LYS A 22 3.55 3.46 2.81
N ALA A 23 3.52 2.44 1.96
CA ALA A 23 4.46 1.31 2.05
C ALA A 23 5.91 1.74 1.79
N LEU A 24 6.15 2.63 0.82
CA LEU A 24 7.48 3.16 0.51
C LEU A 24 8.01 4.10 1.61
N CYS A 25 7.15 4.99 2.11
CA CYS A 25 7.51 5.99 3.12
C CYS A 25 7.47 5.45 4.56
N SER A 26 7.02 4.21 4.78
CA SER A 26 7.01 3.61 6.11
C SER A 26 8.42 3.59 6.72
N GLU A 27 8.49 3.96 8.01
CA GLU A 27 9.71 3.85 8.82
C GLU A 27 10.02 2.40 9.25
N ALA A 28 9.30 1.41 8.70
CA ALA A 28 9.57 0.01 8.97
C ALA A 28 11.01 -0.36 8.62
N LYS A 29 11.68 -1.07 9.53
CA LYS A 29 13.07 -1.52 9.46
C LYS A 29 13.22 -2.76 8.56
N ILE A 30 12.67 -2.66 7.35
CA ILE A 30 12.73 -3.71 6.32
C ILE A 30 13.62 -3.24 5.16
N SER A 31 14.16 -4.21 4.42
CA SER A 31 15.03 -3.93 3.28
C SER A 31 14.29 -3.19 2.16
N GLN A 32 15.04 -2.51 1.28
CA GLN A 32 14.47 -1.79 0.15
C GLN A 32 13.71 -2.71 -0.83
N GLY A 33 14.17 -3.95 -1.00
CA GLY A 33 13.48 -4.95 -1.80
C GLY A 33 12.12 -5.34 -1.20
N GLN A 34 12.04 -5.47 0.12
CA GLN A 34 10.79 -5.72 0.84
C GLN A 34 9.83 -4.52 0.76
N LYS A 35 10.33 -3.28 0.88
CA LYS A 35 9.52 -2.07 0.65
C LYS A 35 8.97 -2.01 -0.77
N CYS A 36 9.77 -2.40 -1.76
CA CYS A 36 9.34 -2.47 -3.16
C CYS A 36 8.24 -3.52 -3.35
N LEU A 37 8.38 -4.71 -2.76
CA LEU A 37 7.36 -5.76 -2.80
C LEU A 37 6.07 -5.32 -2.09
N TRP A 38 6.19 -4.69 -0.92
CA TRP A 38 5.05 -4.14 -0.17
C TRP A 38 4.30 -3.08 -0.98
N CYS A 39 5.04 -2.17 -1.63
CA CYS A 39 4.49 -1.18 -2.53
C CYS A 39 3.77 -1.82 -3.72
N ALA A 40 4.40 -2.79 -4.40
CA ALA A 40 3.81 -3.49 -5.52
C ALA A 40 2.49 -4.20 -5.15
N LEU A 41 2.46 -4.87 -3.99
CA LEU A 41 1.25 -5.49 -3.46
C LEU A 41 0.16 -4.44 -3.15
N SER A 42 0.55 -3.31 -2.59
CA SER A 42 -0.37 -2.20 -2.28
C SER A 42 -0.94 -1.54 -3.55
N LEU A 43 -0.16 -1.43 -4.62
CA LEU A 43 -0.63 -0.91 -5.91
C LEU A 43 -1.57 -1.89 -6.62
N GLY A 44 -1.31 -3.21 -6.53
CA GLY A 44 -2.15 -4.23 -7.16
C GLY A 44 -3.45 -4.52 -6.42
N LEU A 45 -3.36 -4.72 -5.10
CA LEU A 45 -4.47 -5.15 -4.25
C LEU A 45 -5.02 -4.02 -3.36
N GLY A 46 -4.48 -2.81 -3.48
CA GLY A 46 -4.93 -1.66 -2.71
C GLY A 46 -4.66 -1.83 -1.21
N PRO A 47 -5.63 -1.46 -0.35
CA PRO A 47 -5.51 -1.62 1.10
C PRO A 47 -5.26 -3.07 1.54
N ALA A 48 -5.84 -4.05 0.82
CA ALA A 48 -5.71 -5.45 1.18
C ALA A 48 -4.25 -5.92 1.04
N GLY A 49 -3.56 -5.55 -0.04
CA GLY A 49 -2.15 -5.87 -0.24
C GLY A 49 -1.25 -5.17 0.78
N TYR A 50 -1.59 -3.92 1.12
CA TYR A 50 -0.87 -3.16 2.14
C TYR A 50 -0.93 -3.84 3.51
N TYR A 51 -2.13 -4.11 4.02
CA TYR A 51 -2.30 -4.68 5.36
C TYR A 51 -1.89 -6.15 5.43
N PHE A 52 -2.05 -6.91 4.34
CA PHE A 52 -1.53 -8.28 4.28
C PHE A 52 -0.02 -8.30 4.52
N TYR A 53 0.73 -7.49 3.77
CA TYR A 53 2.17 -7.43 3.95
C TYR A 53 2.56 -6.79 5.29
N GLN A 54 1.85 -5.75 5.74
CA GLN A 54 2.07 -5.15 7.06
C GLN A 54 1.95 -6.17 8.18
N GLY A 55 0.97 -7.07 8.09
CA GLY A 55 0.77 -8.16 9.07
C GLY A 55 1.86 -9.23 9.05
N LEU A 56 2.69 -9.30 8.00
CA LEU A 56 3.87 -10.16 7.95
C LEU A 56 5.12 -9.49 8.54
N ILE A 57 5.12 -8.17 8.73
CA ILE A 57 6.25 -7.45 9.31
C ILE A 57 6.21 -7.65 10.83
N PRO A 58 7.30 -8.14 11.45
CA PRO A 58 7.38 -8.23 12.90
C PRO A 58 7.12 -6.89 13.60
N CYS A 59 6.40 -6.90 14.72
CA CYS A 59 5.98 -5.66 15.40
C CYS A 59 7.16 -4.78 15.86
N ASP A 60 8.31 -5.37 16.17
CA ASP A 60 9.55 -4.67 16.54
C ASP A 60 10.23 -3.99 15.34
N MET A 61 9.89 -4.41 14.12
CA MET A 61 10.36 -3.84 12.86
C MET A 61 9.37 -2.84 12.26
N LEU A 62 8.10 -2.87 12.67
CA LEU A 62 7.11 -1.87 12.32
C LEU A 62 7.53 -0.55 12.99
N GLY A 63 7.90 0.45 12.18
CA GLY A 63 8.21 1.78 12.69
C GLY A 63 7.01 2.39 13.43
N ARG A 64 7.17 3.55 14.07
CA ARG A 64 5.99 4.30 14.51
C ARG A 64 5.31 4.84 13.25
N ASP A 65 4.03 4.49 13.06
CA ASP A 65 3.19 5.04 12.00
C ASP A 65 3.02 6.57 12.11
#